data_AF-A0A967FEL9-F1
#
_entry.id   AF-A0A967FEL9-F1
#
_cell.length_a   1.000
_cell.length_b   1.000
_cell.length_c   1.000
_cell.angle_alpha   90.00
_cell.angle_beta   90.00
_cell.angle_gamma   90.00
#
_symmetry.space_group_name_H-M   'P 1'
#
loop_
_entity.id
_entity.type
_entity.pdbx_description
1 polymer ?
#
loop_
_entity_poly.entity_id
_entity_poly.type
_entity_poly.pdbx_seq_one_letter_code
_entity_poly.pdbx_strand_id
1 'polypeptide(L)' 'MPETVGFLDLKIERLQGRLKVFSTQEAMSSAYPEHQLALHREYASVRGQLHQLIKLRHMLILGQANEIDY' A
#
# COMPACT_ATOMS: atom_id res chain seq x y z
N MET A 1 17.04 11.14 2.40
CA MET A 1 17.28 9.68 2.45
C MET A 1 16.79 9.09 1.14
N PRO A 2 17.64 8.50 0.30
CA PRO A 2 17.17 7.82 -0.92
C PRO A 2 16.24 6.66 -0.51
N GLU A 3 15.09 6.54 -1.17
CA GLU A 3 14.16 5.45 -0.91
C GLU A 3 14.76 4.16 -1.46
N THR A 4 15.27 3.30 -0.58
CA THR A 4 15.79 1.98 -0.95
C THR A 4 14.63 1.00 -1.13
N VAL A 5 14.85 -0.06 -1.91
CA VAL A 5 13.88 -1.15 -2.10
C VAL A 5 13.38 -1.69 -0.74
N GLY A 6 14.29 -1.89 0.23
CA GLY A 6 13.92 -2.35 1.57
C GLY A 6 13.04 -1.37 2.36
N PHE A 7 13.21 -0.06 2.19
CA PHE A 7 12.32 0.93 2.80
C PHE A 7 10.92 0.92 2.18
N LEU A 8 10.83 0.67 0.86
CA LEU A 8 9.56 0.50 0.18
C LEU A 8 8.85 -0.79 0.61
N ASP A 9 9.59 -1.88 0.83
CA ASP A 9 9.04 -3.15 1.33
C ASP A 9 8.36 -2.97 2.68
N LEU A 10 9.02 -2.28 3.63
CA LEU A 10 8.42 -1.98 4.94
C LEU A 10 7.14 -1.13 4.83
N LYS A 11 7.13 -0.14 3.93
CA LYS A 11 5.92 0.68 3.69
C LYS A 11 4.81 -0.17 3.06
N ILE A 12 5.13 -1.04 2.10
CA ILE A 12 4.19 -1.94 1.43
C ILE A 12 3.56 -2.89 2.45
N GLU A 13 4.37 -3.56 3.28
CA GLU A 13 3.87 -4.47 4.33
C GLU A 13 2.93 -3.75 5.31
N ARG A 14 3.29 -2.53 5.74
CA ARG A 14 2.45 -1.73 6.62
C ARG A 14 1.10 -1.40 5.99
N LEU A 15 1.06 -0.97 4.73
CA LEU A 15 -0.19 -0.65 4.04
C LEU A 15 -1.03 -1.92 3.79
N GLN A 16 -0.40 -3.05 3.43
CA GLN A 16 -1.08 -4.33 3.31
C GLN A 16 -1.71 -4.77 4.63
N GLY A 17 -0.99 -4.61 5.75
CA GLY A 17 -1.53 -4.85 7.09
C GLY A 17 -2.76 -3.98 7.38
N ARG A 18 -2.71 -2.70 7.01
CA ARG A 18 -3.85 -1.78 7.19
C ARG A 18 -5.06 -2.16 6.33
N LEU A 19 -4.86 -2.63 5.10
CA LEU A 19 -5.95 -3.14 4.26
C LEU A 19 -6.63 -4.37 4.88
N LYS A 20 -5.87 -5.25 5.55
CA LYS A 20 -6.44 -6.39 6.31
C LYS A 20 -7.28 -5.95 7.51
N VAL A 21 -6.88 -4.87 8.18
CA VAL A 21 -7.68 -4.30 9.27
C VAL A 21 -8.99 -3.73 8.74
N PHE A 22 -8.97 -3.04 7.60
CA PHE A 22 -10.19 -2.50 7.00
C PHE A 22 -11.23 -3.57 6.65
N SER A 23 -10.81 -4.74 6.14
CA SER A 23 -11.76 -5.82 5.86
C SER A 23 -12.47 -6.34 7.12
N THR A 24 -11.77 -6.30 8.27
CA THR A 24 -12.37 -6.66 9.56
C THR A 24 -13.31 -5.55 10.06
N GLN A 25 -12.91 -4.30 9.91
CA GLN A 25 -13.73 -3.14 10.34
C GLN A 25 -15.00 -2.97 9.49
N GLU A 26 -14.94 -3.27 8.20
CA GLU A 26 -16.10 -3.22 7.30
C GLU A 26 -17.19 -4.21 7.75
N ALA A 27 -16.81 -5.44 8.11
CA ALA A 27 -17.74 -6.43 8.64
C ALA A 27 -18.44 -5.95 9.93
N MET A 28 -17.69 -5.28 10.82
CA MET A 28 -18.20 -4.74 12.09
C MET A 28 -19.03 -3.47 11.91
N SER A 29 -18.80 -2.69 10.85
CA SER A 29 -19.45 -1.39 10.62
C SER A 29 -20.68 -1.48 9.73
N SER A 30 -21.13 -2.68 9.36
CA SER A 30 -22.29 -2.91 8.48
C SER A 30 -23.60 -2.28 8.97
N ALA A 31 -23.74 -2.07 10.29
CA ALA A 31 -24.89 -1.39 10.89
C ALA A 31 -24.81 0.15 10.86
N TYR A 32 -23.67 0.72 10.43
CA TYR A 32 -23.38 2.15 10.51
C TYR A 32 -22.91 2.69 9.15
N PRO A 33 -23.84 3.17 8.29
CA PRO A 33 -23.53 3.51 6.89
C PRO A 33 -22.52 4.66 6.74
N GLU A 34 -22.54 5.64 7.65
CA GLU A 34 -21.56 6.74 7.61
C GLU A 34 -20.13 6.25 7.92
N HIS A 35 -19.99 5.33 8.87
CA HIS A 35 -18.72 4.70 9.19
C HIS A 35 -18.22 3.82 8.03
N GLN A 36 -19.12 3.10 7.36
CA GLN A 36 -18.77 2.30 6.19
C GLN A 36 -18.25 3.16 5.04
N LEU A 37 -18.90 4.31 4.78
CA LEU A 37 -18.45 5.25 3.75
C LEU A 37 -17.07 5.83 4.07
N ALA A 38 -16.82 6.20 5.32
CA ALA A 38 -15.51 6.68 5.76
C ALA A 38 -14.42 5.60 5.59
N LEU A 39 -14.69 4.36 6.03
CA LEU A 39 -13.81 3.22 5.87
C LEU A 39 -13.50 2.94 4.40
N HIS A 40 -14.49 3.00 3.51
CA HIS A 40 -14.27 2.77 2.09
C HIS A 40 -13.36 3.83 1.45
N ARG A 41 -13.52 5.10 1.84
CA ARG A 41 -12.64 6.19 1.38
C ARG A 41 -11.21 5.99 1.85
N GLU A 42 -11.01 5.63 3.12
CA GLU A 42 -9.68 5.34 3.65
C GLU A 42 -9.05 4.10 2.97
N TYR A 43 -9.83 3.03 2.77
CA TYR A 43 -9.41 1.84 2.04
C TYR A 43 -8.93 2.18 0.62
N ALA A 44 -9.71 2.97 -0.12
CA ALA A 44 -9.35 3.41 -1.47
C ALA A 44 -8.04 4.22 -1.48
N SER A 45 -7.87 5.12 -0.51
CA SER A 45 -6.64 5.91 -0.36
C SER A 45 -5.42 5.03 -0.08
N VAL A 46 -5.51 4.12 0.89
CA VAL A 46 -4.42 3.19 1.23
C VAL A 46 -4.08 2.28 0.06
N ARG A 47 -5.09 1.79 -0.68
CA ARG A 47 -4.88 0.97 -1.88
C ARG A 47 -4.19 1.75 -2.99
N GLY A 48 -4.53 3.02 -3.17
CA GLY A 48 -3.86 3.92 -4.11
C GLY A 48 -2.38 4.13 -3.74
N GLN A 49 -2.08 4.39 -2.48
CA GLN A 49 -0.70 4.52 -1.98
C GLN A 49 0.10 3.22 -2.18
N LEU A 50 -0.51 2.08 -1.86
CA LEU A 50 0.12 0.77 -2.05
C LEU A 50 0.49 0.54 -3.52
N HIS A 51 -0.40 0.87 -4.45
CA HIS A 51 -0.15 0.74 -5.88
C HIS A 51 1.03 1.61 -6.34
N GLN A 52 1.11 2.85 -5.86
CA GLN A 52 2.23 3.76 -6.16
C GLN A 52 3.57 3.21 -5.65
N LEU A 53 3.60 2.69 -4.43
CA LEU A 53 4.82 2.11 -3.85
C LEU A 53 5.27 0.84 -4.57
N ILE A 54 4.35 -0.05 -4.95
CA ILE A 54 4.68 -1.24 -5.74
C ILE A 54 5.26 -0.84 -7.10
N LYS A 55 4.68 0.16 -7.76
CA LYS A 55 5.21 0.68 -9.04
C LYS A 55 6.62 1.26 -8.86
N LEU A 56 6.83 2.06 -7.83
CA LEU A 56 8.14 2.64 -7.50
C LEU A 56 9.19 1.56 -7.22
N ARG A 57 8.81 0.55 -6.43
CA ARG A 57 9.66 -0.61 -6.14
C ARG A 57 10.08 -1.34 -7.41
N HIS A 58 9.13 -1.63 -8.31
CA HIS A 58 9.46 -2.26 -9.60
C HIS A 58 10.40 -1.40 -10.44
N MET A 59 10.18 -0.09 -10.51
CA MET A 59 11.07 0.81 -11.25
C MET A 59 12.51 0.80 -10.69
N LEU A 60 12.67 0.79 -9.36
CA LEU A 60 13.98 0.73 -8.72
C LEU A 60 14.69 -0.60 -8.97
N ILE A 61 13.98 -1.73 -8.88
CA ILE A 61 14.56 -3.05 -9.15
C ILE A 61 15.02 -3.16 -10.61
N LEU A 62 14.20 -2.68 -11.56
CA LEU A 62 14.55 -2.69 -12.99
C LEU A 62 15.71 -1.73 -13.29
N GLY A 63 15.75 -0.56 -12.65
CA GLY A 63 16.87 0.37 -12.76
C GLY A 63 18.17 -0.22 -12.24
N GLN A 64 18.12 -0.90 -11.09
CA GLN A 64 19.29 -1.60 -10.52
C GLN A 64 19.75 -2.78 -11.38
N ALA A 65 18.83 -3.52 -12.01
CA ALA A 65 19.20 -4.61 -12.90
C ALA A 65 19.97 -4.11 -14.14
N ASN A 66 19.59 -2.95 -14.69
CA ASN A 66 20.26 -2.36 -15.86
C ASN A 66 21.64 -1.76 -15.54
N GLU A 67 21.96 -1.47 -14.28
CA GLU A 67 23.28 -0.96 -13.85
C GLU A 67 24.35 -2.07 -13.76
N ILE A 68 23.95 -3.35 -13.78
CA ILE A 68 24.85 -4.51 -13.62
C ILE A 68 25.36 -5.05 -14.97
N ASP A 69 24.71 -4.72 -16.08
CA ASP A 69 25.02 -5.22 -17.43
C ASP A 69 26.09 -4.39 -18.19
N TYR A 70 26.86 -3.53 -17.51
CA TYR A 70 27.94 -2.70 -18.09
C TYR A 70 29.33 -3.01 -17.55
#